data_AF-A0A0R2PBL6-F1
#
_entry.id   AF-A0A0R2PBL6-F1
#
_cell.length_a   1.000
_cell.length_b   1.000
_cell.length_c   1.000
_cell.angle_alpha   90.00
_cell.angle_beta   90.00
_cell.angle_gamma   90.00
#
_symmetry.space_group_name_H-M   'P 1'
#
loop_
_entity.id
_entity.type
_entity.pdbx_description
1 polymer ?
#
loop_
_entity_poly.entity_id
_entity_poly.type
_entity_poly.pdbx_seq_one_letter_code
_entity_poly.pdbx_strand_id
1 'polypeptide(L)'
;MSYFEQCLTFGDRLLQEERRALYKYLLESNKDFYKVQAKTLLAEGKVSRTIANGQAIYSVKNSQVTYSAYGLQSEIFSIDVRQIRLSKFRLLNEIRLRKFFAQGDIDIIRNFPLPSRYPREENGFGISVYPFYTLAYYANGKNYLKGIIKKLKTNDKEILTKLRTL
;
A
#
# COMPACT_ATOMS: atom_id res chain seq x y z
N MET A 1 -7.18 -15.51 15.94
CA MET A 1 -7.11 -14.80 14.65
C MET A 1 -6.94 -13.33 14.96
N SER A 2 -5.75 -12.81 14.70
CA SER A 2 -5.37 -11.43 14.97
C SER A 2 -6.25 -10.45 14.17
N TYR A 3 -6.32 -9.20 14.61
CA TYR A 3 -7.04 -8.18 13.82
C TYR A 3 -6.39 -7.92 12.45
N PHE A 4 -5.07 -8.12 12.34
CA PHE A 4 -4.38 -8.07 11.05
C PHE A 4 -4.89 -9.15 10.09
N GLU A 5 -5.01 -10.40 10.54
CA GLU A 5 -5.55 -11.50 9.72
C GLU A 5 -6.99 -11.21 9.28
N GLN A 6 -7.80 -10.60 10.15
CA GLN A 6 -9.15 -10.16 9.78
C GLN A 6 -9.13 -9.10 8.67
N CYS A 7 -8.24 -8.10 8.77
CA CYS A 7 -8.09 -7.07 7.75
C CYS A 7 -7.77 -7.66 6.37
N LEU A 8 -7.03 -8.78 6.30
CA LEU A 8 -6.73 -9.45 5.03
C LEU A 8 -7.97 -10.03 4.34
N THR A 9 -9.08 -10.25 5.07
CA THR A 9 -10.33 -10.81 4.54
C THR A 9 -11.37 -9.74 4.15
N PHE A 10 -11.20 -8.51 4.62
CA PHE A 10 -12.23 -7.48 4.50
C PHE A 10 -12.29 -6.82 3.12
N GLY A 11 -11.18 -6.78 2.39
CA GLY A 11 -11.14 -6.23 1.03
C GLY A 11 -11.59 -4.77 0.96
N ASP A 12 -12.63 -4.53 0.16
CA ASP A 12 -13.24 -3.21 -0.06
C ASP A 12 -14.00 -2.67 1.15
N ARG A 13 -14.35 -3.52 2.11
CA ARG A 13 -15.05 -3.17 3.35
C ARG A 13 -14.15 -2.47 4.37
N LEU A 14 -12.83 -2.49 4.17
CA LEU A 14 -11.92 -1.73 5.01
C LEU A 14 -12.19 -0.23 4.91
N LEU A 15 -12.57 0.36 6.04
CA LEU A 15 -12.79 1.79 6.14
C LEU A 15 -11.49 2.55 5.82
N GLN A 16 -11.62 3.81 5.42
CA GLN A 16 -10.46 4.62 5.03
C GLN A 16 -9.42 4.77 6.15
N GLU A 17 -9.88 4.86 7.40
CA GLU A 17 -9.03 4.92 8.59
C GLU A 17 -8.36 3.60 8.93
N GLU A 18 -9.06 2.47 8.75
CA GLU A 18 -8.49 1.14 8.88
C GLU A 18 -7.40 0.91 7.85
N ARG A 19 -7.65 1.29 6.57
CA ARG A 19 -6.63 1.22 5.51
C ARG A 19 -5.41 2.10 5.81
N ARG A 20 -5.61 3.28 6.37
CA ARG A 20 -4.52 4.19 6.78
C ARG A 20 -3.73 3.63 7.97
N ALA A 21 -4.41 3.06 8.96
CA ALA A 21 -3.76 2.42 10.10
C ALA A 21 -2.98 1.17 9.66
N LEU A 22 -3.58 0.34 8.80
CA LEU A 22 -2.95 -0.82 8.19
C LEU A 22 -1.72 -0.42 7.38
N TYR A 23 -1.77 0.68 6.63
CA TYR A 23 -0.61 1.23 5.92
C TYR A 23 0.55 1.54 6.89
N LYS A 24 0.25 2.21 8.01
CA LYS A 24 1.25 2.56 9.03
C LYS A 24 1.83 1.30 9.68
N TYR A 25 0.97 0.34 10.03
CA TYR A 25 1.37 -0.95 10.59
C TYR A 25 2.28 -1.72 9.63
N LEU A 26 1.91 -1.88 8.36
CA LEU A 26 2.71 -2.57 7.36
C LEU A 26 4.08 -1.91 7.18
N LEU A 27 4.14 -0.58 7.13
CA LEU A 27 5.39 0.18 7.00
C LEU A 27 6.35 -0.06 8.18
N GLU A 28 5.81 -0.28 9.38
CA GLU A 28 6.54 -0.62 10.60
C GLU A 28 6.96 -2.09 10.62
N SER A 29 6.01 -3.01 10.48
CA SER A 29 6.22 -4.45 10.62
C SER A 29 7.05 -5.05 9.47
N ASN A 30 6.99 -4.48 8.27
CA ASN A 30 7.75 -4.93 7.10
C ASN A 30 8.94 -3.99 6.79
N LYS A 31 9.43 -3.22 7.77
CA LYS A 31 10.47 -2.20 7.55
C LYS A 31 11.71 -2.73 6.84
N ASP A 32 12.27 -3.85 7.31
CA ASP A 32 13.50 -4.41 6.75
C ASP A 32 13.25 -5.12 5.43
N PHE A 33 12.12 -5.83 5.31
CA PHE A 33 11.66 -6.40 4.05
C PHE A 33 11.57 -5.32 2.95
N TYR A 34 10.88 -4.21 3.21
CA TYR A 34 10.75 -3.14 2.21
C TYR A 34 12.08 -2.47 1.88
N LYS A 35 13.02 -2.43 2.84
CA LYS A 35 14.38 -1.92 2.61
C LYS A 35 15.14 -2.83 1.64
N VAL A 36 15.05 -4.14 1.83
CA VAL A 36 15.63 -5.12 0.90
C VAL A 36 15.00 -4.97 -0.48
N GLN A 37 13.67 -5.00 -0.58
CA GLN A 37 12.97 -4.84 -1.86
C GLN A 37 13.32 -3.53 -2.58
N ALA A 38 13.51 -2.43 -1.85
CA ALA A 38 13.87 -1.15 -2.46
C ALA A 38 15.26 -1.22 -3.10
N LYS A 39 16.22 -1.84 -2.41
CA LYS A 39 17.57 -2.03 -2.92
C LYS A 39 17.58 -2.97 -4.13
N THR A 40 16.87 -4.09 -4.03
CA THR A 40 16.72 -5.07 -5.11
C THR A 40 16.10 -4.43 -6.34
N LEU A 41 15.00 -3.70 -6.19
CA LEU A 41 14.35 -3.01 -7.31
C LEU A 41 15.27 -1.98 -7.98
N LEU A 42 16.07 -1.25 -7.21
CA LEU A 42 17.02 -0.29 -7.76
C LEU A 42 18.23 -0.96 -8.44
N ALA A 43 18.57 -2.19 -8.08
CA ALA A 43 19.69 -2.95 -8.66
C ALA A 43 19.27 -3.78 -9.88
N GLU A 44 18.15 -4.49 -9.77
CA GLU A 44 17.69 -5.49 -10.74
C GLU A 44 16.57 -4.94 -11.64
N GLY A 45 15.98 -3.80 -11.31
CA GLY A 45 14.93 -3.16 -12.09
C GLY A 45 13.55 -3.80 -11.95
N LYS A 46 13.41 -4.90 -11.21
CA LYS A 46 12.12 -5.57 -10.97
C LYS A 46 12.09 -6.27 -9.61
N VAL A 47 10.96 -6.22 -8.91
CA VAL A 47 10.67 -7.07 -7.74
C VAL A 47 9.19 -7.43 -7.70
N SER A 48 8.84 -8.56 -7.11
CA SER A 48 7.45 -8.94 -6.84
C SER A 48 7.19 -9.06 -5.35
N ARG A 49 5.93 -8.89 -4.96
CA ARG A 49 5.44 -9.12 -3.59
C ARG A 49 4.05 -9.71 -3.64
N THR A 50 3.87 -10.82 -2.93
CA THR A 50 2.57 -11.44 -2.72
C THR A 50 2.04 -11.07 -1.34
N ILE A 51 0.76 -10.70 -1.26
CA ILE A 51 0.06 -10.45 0.01
C ILE A 51 -1.44 -10.72 -0.20
N ALA A 52 -2.09 -11.34 0.79
CA ALA A 52 -3.44 -11.90 0.64
C ALA A 52 -3.53 -12.78 -0.62
N ASN A 53 -4.56 -12.61 -1.46
CA ASN A 53 -4.73 -13.35 -2.71
C ASN A 53 -4.21 -12.61 -3.94
N GLY A 54 -3.32 -11.63 -3.76
CA GLY A 54 -2.79 -10.83 -4.87
C GLY A 54 -1.27 -10.72 -4.88
N GLN A 55 -0.77 -10.35 -6.05
CA GLN A 55 0.65 -10.09 -6.30
C GLN A 55 0.82 -8.70 -6.92
N ALA A 56 1.74 -7.93 -6.34
CA ALA A 56 2.24 -6.70 -6.93
C ALA A 56 3.58 -6.97 -7.63
N ILE A 57 3.71 -6.54 -8.88
CA ILE A 57 4.97 -6.56 -9.62
C ILE A 57 5.41 -5.12 -9.82
N TYR A 58 6.57 -4.79 -9.26
CA TYR A 58 7.20 -3.48 -9.36
C TYR A 58 8.27 -3.51 -10.43
N SER A 59 8.33 -2.50 -11.29
CA SER A 59 9.35 -2.40 -12.33
C SER A 59 9.89 -0.99 -12.46
N VAL A 60 11.15 -0.88 -12.91
CA VAL A 60 11.82 0.39 -13.21
C VAL A 60 12.01 0.53 -14.71
N LYS A 61 11.51 1.62 -15.29
CA LYS A 61 11.75 2.01 -16.68
C LYS A 61 11.98 3.51 -16.75
N ASN A 62 13.05 3.97 -17.40
CA ASN A 62 13.32 5.41 -17.61
C ASN A 62 13.27 6.26 -16.32
N SER A 63 13.87 5.80 -15.23
CA SER A 63 13.80 6.45 -13.89
C SER A 63 12.39 6.57 -13.30
N GLN A 64 11.43 5.83 -13.83
CA GLN A 64 10.08 5.71 -13.30
C GLN A 64 9.92 4.31 -12.72
N VAL A 65 9.35 4.25 -11.51
CA VAL A 65 8.90 3.00 -10.92
C VAL A 65 7.40 2.93 -11.07
N THR A 66 6.91 1.83 -11.63
CA THR A 66 5.49 1.50 -11.65
C THR A 66 5.24 0.22 -10.87
N TYR A 67 3.99 -0.04 -10.53
CA TYR A 67 3.59 -1.39 -10.16
C TYR A 67 2.27 -1.79 -10.80
N SER A 68 2.20 -3.07 -11.15
CA SER A 68 1.00 -3.73 -11.65
C SER A 68 0.50 -4.75 -10.62
N ALA A 69 -0.80 -4.99 -10.60
CA ALA A 69 -1.48 -5.82 -9.63
C ALA A 69 -2.19 -6.99 -10.31
N TYR A 70 -1.99 -8.19 -9.77
CA TYR A 70 -2.53 -9.45 -10.29
C TYR A 70 -3.25 -10.18 -9.16
N GLY A 71 -4.44 -10.73 -9.41
CA GLY A 71 -5.04 -11.68 -8.49
C GLY A 71 -4.53 -13.09 -8.76
N LEU A 72 -4.16 -13.83 -7.71
CA LEU A 72 -3.62 -15.19 -7.85
C LEU A 72 -4.68 -16.23 -8.22
N GLN A 73 -5.94 -15.91 -7.96
CA GLN A 73 -7.10 -16.78 -8.20
C GLN A 73 -8.16 -16.07 -9.06
N SER A 74 -7.80 -14.97 -9.73
CA SER A 74 -8.72 -14.19 -10.55
C SER A 74 -8.06 -13.79 -11.86
N GLU A 75 -8.85 -13.62 -12.91
CA GLU A 75 -8.38 -13.07 -14.19
C GLU A 75 -8.15 -11.55 -14.12
N ILE A 76 -8.46 -10.90 -12.99
CA ILE A 76 -8.30 -9.47 -12.81
C ILE A 76 -6.81 -9.11 -12.79
N PHE A 77 -6.44 -8.30 -13.79
CA PHE A 77 -5.12 -7.73 -13.95
C PHE A 77 -5.21 -6.21 -14.12
N SER A 78 -4.40 -5.46 -13.38
CA SER A 78 -4.31 -4.00 -13.48
C SER A 78 -2.87 -3.57 -13.70
N ILE A 79 -2.62 -2.94 -14.86
CA ILE A 79 -1.30 -2.49 -15.30
C ILE A 79 -1.03 -1.08 -14.75
N ASP A 80 0.22 -0.84 -14.32
CA ASP A 80 0.73 0.49 -13.97
C ASP A 80 -0.18 1.29 -13.01
N VAL A 81 -0.73 0.57 -12.03
CA VAL A 81 -1.69 1.06 -11.04
C VAL A 81 -1.23 2.34 -10.36
N ARG A 82 0.05 2.42 -10.00
CA ARG A 82 0.69 3.64 -9.53
C ARG A 82 2.08 3.77 -10.11
N GLN A 83 2.54 5.02 -10.14
CA GLN A 83 3.87 5.37 -10.56
C GLN A 83 4.53 6.40 -9.63
N ILE A 84 5.84 6.30 -9.48
CA ILE A 84 6.67 7.35 -8.87
C ILE A 84 7.94 7.56 -9.69
N ARG A 85 8.43 8.79 -9.74
CA ARG A 85 9.70 9.12 -10.39
C ARG A 85 10.86 9.05 -9.40
N LEU A 86 11.91 8.33 -9.77
CA LEU A 86 13.19 8.28 -9.08
C LEU A 86 13.91 9.62 -9.25
N SER A 87 14.53 10.07 -8.16
CA SER A 87 15.46 11.20 -8.17
C SER A 87 16.89 10.73 -8.42
N LYS A 88 17.85 11.66 -8.53
CA LYS A 88 19.28 11.31 -8.55
C LYS A 88 19.81 10.81 -7.19
N PHE A 89 19.05 11.00 -6.10
CA PHE A 89 19.47 10.67 -4.74
C PHE A 89 19.00 9.28 -4.33
N ARG A 90 19.92 8.30 -4.33
CA ARG A 90 19.62 6.89 -4.04
C ARG A 90 18.96 6.68 -2.68
N LEU A 91 19.46 7.30 -1.62
CA LEU A 91 18.90 7.15 -0.27
C LEU A 91 17.45 7.66 -0.19
N LEU A 92 17.14 8.79 -0.83
CA LEU A 92 15.77 9.32 -0.89
C LEU A 92 14.85 8.40 -1.69
N ASN A 93 15.36 7.81 -2.77
CA ASN A 93 14.62 6.83 -3.55
C ASN A 93 14.27 5.60 -2.72
N GLU A 94 15.22 5.03 -1.97
CA GLU A 94 14.96 3.89 -1.08
C GLU A 94 13.86 4.20 -0.06
N ILE A 95 13.91 5.36 0.59
CA ILE A 95 12.89 5.79 1.56
C ILE A 95 11.50 5.95 0.90
N ARG A 96 11.46 6.52 -0.30
CA ARG A 96 10.21 6.70 -1.07
C ARG A 96 9.64 5.36 -1.53
N LEU A 97 10.49 4.44 -1.97
CA LEU A 97 10.10 3.11 -2.41
C LEU A 97 9.49 2.28 -1.29
N ARG A 98 10.02 2.36 -0.07
CA ARG A 98 9.41 1.68 1.09
C ARG A 98 7.96 2.11 1.32
N LYS A 99 7.68 3.42 1.21
CA LYS A 99 6.32 3.97 1.31
C LYS A 99 5.44 3.56 0.12
N PHE A 100 6.04 3.46 -1.07
CA PHE A 100 5.38 3.01 -2.29
C PHE A 100 4.93 1.54 -2.19
N PHE A 101 5.80 0.65 -1.71
CA PHE A 101 5.48 -0.76 -1.48
C PHE A 101 4.36 -0.94 -0.45
N ALA A 102 4.45 -0.25 0.69
CA ALA A 102 3.40 -0.30 1.70
C ALA A 102 2.05 0.21 1.18
N GLN A 103 2.05 1.19 0.26
CA GLN A 103 0.81 1.61 -0.40
C GLN A 103 0.28 0.53 -1.35
N GLY A 104 1.16 -0.07 -2.16
CA GLY A 104 0.82 -1.16 -3.06
C GLY A 104 0.19 -2.33 -2.33
N ASP A 105 0.70 -2.69 -1.15
CA ASP A 105 0.11 -3.73 -0.31
C ASP A 105 -1.32 -3.42 0.11
N ILE A 106 -1.63 -2.18 0.46
CA ILE A 106 -3.01 -1.80 0.80
C ILE A 106 -3.93 -1.91 -0.41
N ASP A 107 -3.44 -1.49 -1.57
CA ASP A 107 -4.20 -1.61 -2.80
C ASP A 107 -4.41 -3.10 -3.16
N ILE A 108 -3.42 -3.98 -2.91
CA ILE A 108 -3.58 -5.43 -3.08
C ILE A 108 -4.58 -6.01 -2.08
N ILE A 109 -4.45 -5.75 -0.78
CA ILE A 109 -5.34 -6.28 0.26
C ILE A 109 -6.80 -5.90 -0.01
N ARG A 110 -7.02 -4.65 -0.45
CA ARG A 110 -8.36 -4.17 -0.79
C ARG A 110 -8.97 -4.94 -1.98
N ASN A 111 -8.17 -5.20 -3.00
CA ASN A 111 -8.66 -5.72 -4.28
C ASN A 111 -8.58 -7.25 -4.40
N PHE A 112 -7.74 -7.90 -3.60
CA PHE A 112 -7.52 -9.34 -3.59
C PHE A 112 -7.48 -9.87 -2.15
N PRO A 113 -8.57 -9.70 -1.37
CA PRO A 113 -8.62 -10.20 -0.01
C PRO A 113 -8.59 -11.74 0.03
N LEU A 114 -8.21 -12.27 1.19
CA LEU A 114 -8.41 -13.68 1.52
C LEU A 114 -9.91 -14.02 1.59
N PRO A 115 -10.30 -15.29 1.41
CA PRO A 115 -11.70 -15.69 1.48
C PRO A 115 -12.34 -15.29 2.80
N SER A 116 -13.59 -14.79 2.73
CA SER A 116 -14.38 -14.42 3.90
C SER A 116 -15.77 -15.08 3.83
N ARG A 117 -16.50 -15.09 4.94
CA ARG A 117 -17.89 -15.61 4.97
C ARG A 117 -18.88 -14.75 4.19
N TYR A 118 -18.47 -13.57 3.76
CA TYR A 118 -19.35 -12.66 3.05
C TYR A 118 -19.05 -12.67 1.55
N PRO A 119 -20.09 -12.82 0.70
CA PRO A 119 -19.93 -12.78 -0.74
C PRO A 119 -19.40 -11.41 -1.19
N ARG A 120 -18.60 -11.45 -2.26
CA ARG A 120 -18.04 -10.25 -2.89
C ARG A 120 -18.82 -9.94 -4.15
N GLU A 121 -19.10 -8.67 -4.38
CA GLU A 121 -19.47 -8.20 -5.71
C GLU A 121 -18.17 -8.05 -6.51
N GLU A 122 -17.91 -8.98 -7.44
CA GLU A 122 -16.75 -8.91 -8.32
C GLU A 122 -16.96 -7.80 -9.34
N ASN A 123 -16.50 -6.57 -9.07
CA ASN A 123 -16.41 -5.54 -10.11
C ASN A 123 -15.26 -4.55 -9.85
N GLY A 124 -14.22 -4.64 -10.68
CA GLY A 124 -13.19 -3.60 -10.86
C GLY A 124 -12.05 -3.57 -9.83
N PHE A 125 -11.09 -2.69 -10.09
CA PHE A 125 -9.92 -2.47 -9.25
C PHE A 125 -9.96 -1.06 -8.63
N GLY A 126 -10.14 -1.00 -7.31
CA GLY A 126 -10.29 0.26 -6.58
C GLY A 126 -9.03 0.70 -5.86
N ILE A 127 -8.59 1.93 -6.08
CA ILE A 127 -7.48 2.55 -5.31
C ILE A 127 -7.91 3.82 -4.58
N SER A 128 -7.13 4.21 -3.56
CA SER A 128 -7.22 5.59 -3.04
C SER A 128 -6.59 6.55 -4.05
N VAL A 129 -7.29 7.63 -4.41
CA VAL A 129 -6.79 8.66 -5.35
C VAL A 129 -5.43 9.19 -4.87
N TYR A 130 -5.34 9.60 -3.61
CA TYR A 130 -4.10 10.03 -2.99
C TYR A 130 -3.52 8.93 -2.10
N PRO A 131 -2.26 8.49 -2.30
CA PRO A 131 -1.58 7.57 -1.40
C PRO A 131 -1.44 8.14 0.02
N PHE A 132 -1.49 7.28 1.03
CA PHE A 132 -1.43 7.67 2.45
C PHE A 132 -0.11 8.34 2.87
N TYR A 133 0.95 8.12 2.10
CA TYR A 133 2.24 8.79 2.33
C TYR A 133 2.30 10.23 1.81
N THR A 134 1.36 10.64 0.97
CA THR A 134 1.34 11.99 0.38
C THR A 134 0.62 12.97 1.30
N LEU A 135 1.04 14.24 1.29
CA LEU A 135 0.30 15.30 1.97
C LEU A 135 -1.06 15.57 1.31
N ALA A 136 -1.19 15.28 0.02
CA ALA A 136 -2.45 15.44 -0.73
C ALA A 136 -3.60 14.61 -0.12
N TYR A 137 -3.31 13.42 0.41
CA TYR A 137 -4.29 12.62 1.14
C TYR A 137 -4.86 13.39 2.35
N TYR A 138 -4.01 14.05 3.13
CA TYR A 138 -4.45 14.80 4.31
C TYR A 138 -5.05 16.17 3.95
N ALA A 139 -4.64 16.75 2.83
CA ALA A 139 -5.19 18.01 2.35
C ALA A 139 -6.46 17.86 1.51
N ASN A 140 -6.93 16.63 1.24
CA ASN A 140 -7.97 16.34 0.23
C ASN A 140 -7.66 17.00 -1.13
N GLY A 141 -6.39 16.96 -1.56
CA GLY A 141 -5.94 17.62 -2.80
C GLY A 141 -5.85 19.15 -2.75
N LYS A 142 -6.09 19.78 -1.59
CA LYS A 142 -6.09 21.24 -1.39
C LYS A 142 -4.80 21.70 -0.69
N ASN A 143 -4.88 22.83 0.02
CA ASN A 143 -3.75 23.51 0.68
C ASN A 143 -2.87 22.57 1.54
N TYR A 144 -1.61 22.38 1.13
CA TYR A 144 -0.65 21.46 1.74
C TYR A 144 -0.28 21.81 3.19
N LEU A 145 -0.32 23.09 3.60
CA LEU A 145 -0.10 23.49 5.00
C LEU A 145 -1.19 22.94 5.93
N LYS A 146 -2.46 23.02 5.49
CA LYS A 146 -3.57 22.38 6.21
C LYS A 146 -3.40 20.86 6.27
N GLY A 147 -2.83 20.26 5.23
CA GLY A 147 -2.51 18.83 5.17
C GLY A 147 -1.51 18.39 6.27
N ILE A 148 -0.50 19.20 6.56
CA ILE A 148 0.48 18.90 7.64
C ILE A 148 -0.23 18.88 9.00
N ILE A 149 -1.02 19.91 9.31
CA ILE A 149 -1.76 19.99 10.58
C ILE A 149 -2.71 18.80 10.73
N LYS A 150 -3.47 18.47 9.69
CA LYS A 150 -4.41 17.33 9.73
C LYS A 150 -3.67 16.00 9.92
N LYS A 151 -2.52 15.82 9.26
CA LYS A 151 -1.68 14.62 9.44
C LYS A 151 -1.24 14.44 10.88
N LEU A 152 -0.83 15.51 11.55
CA LEU A 152 -0.41 15.47 12.95
C LEU A 152 -1.58 15.20 13.90
N LYS A 153 -2.77 15.75 13.61
CA LYS A 153 -3.98 15.52 14.41
C LYS A 153 -4.64 14.16 14.18
N THR A 154 -4.25 13.42 13.14
CA THR A 154 -4.85 12.13 12.80
C THR A 154 -4.42 11.06 13.78
N ASN A 155 -5.35 10.61 14.62
CA ASN A 155 -5.11 9.58 15.63
C ASN A 155 -5.54 8.20 15.11
N ASP A 156 -4.57 7.30 14.94
CA ASP A 156 -4.80 5.90 14.58
C ASP A 156 -4.44 4.94 15.72
N LYS A 157 -4.25 5.46 16.96
CA LYS A 157 -3.65 4.71 18.07
C LYS A 157 -4.44 3.45 18.40
N GLU A 158 -5.77 3.54 18.47
CA GLU A 158 -6.62 2.39 18.83
C GLU A 158 -6.49 1.26 17.79
N ILE A 159 -6.66 1.58 16.50
CA ILE A 159 -6.56 0.60 15.42
C ILE A 159 -5.14 0.03 15.33
N LEU A 160 -4.10 0.86 15.50
CA LEU A 160 -2.71 0.40 15.53
C LEU A 160 -2.43 -0.52 16.71
N THR A 161 -2.99 -0.25 17.88
CA THR A 161 -2.90 -1.16 19.02
C THR A 161 -3.54 -2.50 18.68
N LYS A 162 -4.75 -2.51 18.10
CA LYS A 162 -5.41 -3.75 17.66
C LYS A 162 -4.57 -4.53 16.65
N LEU A 163 -3.99 -3.85 15.64
CA LEU A 163 -3.13 -4.46 14.62
C LEU A 163 -1.83 -5.06 15.17
N ARG A 164 -1.31 -4.50 16.28
CA ARG A 164 -0.08 -4.98 16.94
C ARG A 164 -0.33 -6.10 17.94
N THR A 165 -1.59 -6.33 18.31
CA THR A 165 -1.95 -7.39 19.26
C THR A 165 -2.06 -8.71 18.48
N LEU A 166 -1.41 -9.75 19.00
CA LEU A 166 -1.40 -11.10 18.42
C LEU A 166 -2.75 -11.80 18.63
#